data_AF-A0A7V8K8K8-F1
#
_entry.id   AF-A0A7V8K8K8-F1
#
_cell.length_a   1.000
_cell.length_b   1.000
_cell.length_c   1.000
_cell.angle_alpha   90.00
_cell.angle_beta   90.00
_cell.angle_gamma   90.00
#
_symmetry.space_group_name_H-M   'P 1'
#
loop_
_entity.id
_entity.type
_entity.pdbx_description
1 polymer ?
#
loop_
_entity_poly.entity_id
_entity_poly.type
_entity_poly.pdbx_seq_one_letter_code
_entity_poly.pdbx_strand_id
1 'polypeptide(L)'
;MTQPPSPTIPQDTAYTLKYEDGMFLTSGEMTLAQNYFVNWLQLQNQLLFTPGVLSGLMVTNPSGNTLAVESGAGFDSAGHFVILPEGAGNTITVPANAANPSFIGLVYPSTPQSVSGQPYVVDMAGTLQVANSVDQLPGGSIVLAQINLQNGGIESLQDMRAPVTSRLPADLGVEPVANRATALAIPGTHGVASIPATGLRRQGDSVTQSVYYRSQQTAAFDRNPQVLITVLGNLPYATSVSDVGPEKFSLTLTSVLAPSADSEDPIRVRWFAYV
;
A
#
# COMPACT_ATOMS: atom_id res chain seq x y z
N MET A 1 -20.42 -2.50 -6.24
CA MET A 1 -19.06 -2.96 -5.89
C MET A 1 -19.21 -4.29 -5.18
N THR A 2 -18.77 -5.38 -5.78
CA THR A 2 -18.74 -6.70 -5.14
C THR A 2 -17.65 -6.70 -4.07
N GLN A 3 -17.96 -7.16 -2.86
CA GLN A 3 -16.98 -7.32 -1.80
C GLN A 3 -15.83 -8.20 -2.30
N PRO A 4 -14.56 -7.78 -2.21
CA PRO A 4 -13.45 -8.63 -2.62
C PRO A 4 -13.47 -9.94 -1.81
N PRO A 5 -13.12 -11.08 -2.41
CA PRO A 5 -13.08 -12.35 -1.71
C PRO A 5 -12.17 -12.23 -0.49
N SER A 6 -12.59 -12.81 0.64
CA SER A 6 -11.77 -12.84 1.85
C SER A 6 -10.47 -13.60 1.56
N PRO A 7 -9.29 -13.03 1.90
CA PRO A 7 -8.03 -13.74 1.71
C PRO A 7 -8.05 -15.03 2.54
N THR A 8 -7.74 -16.15 1.90
CA THR A 8 -7.56 -17.43 2.61
C THR A 8 -6.15 -17.43 3.18
N ILE A 9 -6.02 -17.57 4.51
CA ILE A 9 -4.73 -17.63 5.19
C ILE A 9 -4.29 -19.10 5.24
N PRO A 10 -3.24 -19.51 4.52
CA PRO A 10 -2.74 -20.89 4.60
C PRO A 10 -2.23 -21.21 6.01
N GLN A 11 -2.54 -22.40 6.51
CA GLN A 11 -2.22 -22.81 7.88
C GLN A 11 -0.70 -22.82 8.16
N ASP A 12 0.10 -23.10 7.14
CA ASP A 12 1.57 -23.12 7.17
C ASP A 12 2.21 -21.73 7.21
N THR A 13 1.46 -20.66 6.91
CA THR A 13 1.98 -19.27 6.98
C THR A 13 2.38 -18.87 8.41
N ALA A 14 1.83 -19.53 9.43
CA ALA A 14 2.14 -19.28 10.84
C ALA A 14 3.21 -20.23 11.43
N TYR A 15 3.79 -21.12 10.63
CA TYR A 15 4.77 -22.10 11.11
C TYR A 15 6.20 -21.65 10.80
N THR A 16 7.01 -21.50 11.83
CA THR A 16 8.43 -21.14 11.72
C THR A 16 9.33 -22.25 12.24
N LEU A 17 10.53 -22.35 11.68
CA LEU A 17 11.53 -23.31 12.12
C LEU A 17 12.11 -22.87 13.47
N LYS A 18 12.07 -23.77 14.46
CA LYS A 18 12.76 -23.59 15.74
C LYS A 18 14.14 -24.24 15.67
N TYR A 19 15.19 -23.43 15.73
CA TYR A 19 16.56 -23.92 15.82
C TYR A 19 16.87 -24.40 17.24
N GLU A 20 17.54 -25.55 17.35
CA GLU A 20 18.00 -26.12 18.62
C GLU A 20 19.52 -26.36 18.60
N ASP A 21 20.14 -26.37 19.76
CA ASP A 21 21.58 -26.62 19.86
C ASP A 21 21.92 -28.04 19.40
N GLY A 22 23.00 -28.16 18.61
CA GLY A 22 23.40 -29.42 17.98
C GLY A 22 22.52 -29.89 16.82
N MET A 23 21.52 -29.11 16.37
CA MET A 23 20.69 -29.47 15.21
C MET A 23 21.50 -29.40 13.91
N PHE A 24 21.47 -30.49 13.13
CA PHE A 24 22.03 -30.49 11.78
C PHE A 24 21.06 -29.85 10.79
N LEU A 25 21.49 -28.77 10.14
CA LEU A 25 20.65 -28.07 9.16
C LEU A 25 20.51 -28.87 7.86
N THR A 26 19.27 -29.13 7.47
CA THR A 26 18.94 -29.78 6.20
C THR A 26 18.42 -28.76 5.17
N SER A 27 18.47 -29.11 3.88
CA SER A 27 17.87 -28.28 2.83
C SER A 27 16.36 -28.12 3.03
N GLY A 28 15.68 -29.15 3.52
CA GLY A 28 14.24 -29.10 3.84
C GLY A 28 13.91 -28.07 4.91
N GLU A 29 14.73 -27.97 5.96
CA GLU A 29 14.59 -26.96 7.01
C GLU A 29 14.83 -25.54 6.48
N MET A 30 15.83 -25.36 5.61
CA MET A 30 16.09 -24.06 4.98
C MET A 30 14.95 -23.64 4.05
N THR A 31 14.37 -24.59 3.29
CA THR A 31 13.18 -24.36 2.49
C THR A 31 11.98 -23.99 3.35
N LEU A 32 11.77 -24.67 4.48
CA LEU A 32 10.68 -24.34 5.41
C LEU A 32 10.83 -22.92 5.96
N ALA A 33 12.02 -22.54 6.41
CA ALA A 33 12.29 -21.19 6.90
C ALA A 33 12.08 -20.13 5.79
N GLN A 34 12.53 -20.40 4.56
CA GLN A 34 12.31 -19.51 3.42
C GLN A 34 10.83 -19.34 3.09
N ASN A 35 10.07 -20.44 3.05
CA ASN A 35 8.65 -20.41 2.76
C ASN A 35 7.88 -19.63 3.83
N TYR A 36 8.23 -19.77 5.11
CA TYR A 36 7.64 -18.96 6.17
C TYR A 36 7.78 -17.46 5.91
N PHE A 37 8.99 -16.99 5.56
CA PHE A 37 9.20 -15.57 5.26
C PHE A 37 8.44 -15.09 4.03
N VAL A 38 8.45 -15.88 2.95
CA VAL A 38 7.73 -15.55 1.71
C VAL A 38 6.23 -15.46 1.96
N ASN A 39 5.65 -16.48 2.62
CA ASN A 39 4.23 -16.53 2.95
C ASN A 39 3.83 -15.37 3.87
N TRP A 40 4.66 -15.04 4.86
CA TRP A 40 4.40 -13.93 5.78
C TRP A 40 4.38 -12.57 5.07
N LEU A 41 5.38 -12.30 4.22
CA LEU A 41 5.44 -11.06 3.45
C LEU A 41 4.28 -10.95 2.46
N GLN A 42 3.96 -12.05 1.78
CA GLN A 42 2.83 -12.13 0.86
C GLN A 42 1.50 -11.85 1.56
N LEU A 43 1.26 -12.48 2.72
CA LEU A 43 0.07 -12.25 3.52
C LEU A 43 0.00 -10.79 4.00
N GLN A 44 1.11 -10.24 4.47
CA GLN A 44 1.17 -8.84 4.89
C GLN A 44 0.80 -7.90 3.73
N ASN A 45 1.37 -8.12 2.54
CA ASN A 45 1.05 -7.30 1.38
C ASN A 45 -0.43 -7.41 0.99
N GLN A 46 -0.97 -8.62 0.99
CA GLN A 46 -2.37 -8.88 0.66
C GLN A 46 -3.34 -8.19 1.64
N LEU A 47 -3.00 -8.16 2.93
CA LEU A 47 -3.82 -7.55 3.98
C LEU A 47 -3.67 -6.03 4.07
N LEU A 48 -2.48 -5.49 3.79
CA LEU A 48 -2.18 -4.06 3.99
C LEU A 48 -2.34 -3.21 2.74
N PHE A 49 -2.31 -3.82 1.54
CA PHE A 49 -2.29 -3.09 0.28
C PHE A 49 -3.35 -3.57 -0.72
N THR A 50 -3.84 -2.66 -1.56
CA THR A 50 -4.61 -3.04 -2.76
C THR A 50 -3.65 -3.52 -3.86
N PRO A 51 -4.08 -4.45 -4.71
CA PRO A 51 -3.31 -4.81 -5.91
C PRO A 51 -3.15 -3.61 -6.83
N GLY A 52 -2.03 -3.53 -7.55
CA GLY A 52 -1.74 -2.43 -8.45
C GLY A 52 -0.27 -2.17 -8.64
N VAL A 53 0.04 -1.04 -9.27
CA VAL A 53 1.39 -0.54 -9.53
C VAL A 53 1.85 0.34 -8.38
N LEU A 54 3.05 0.05 -7.86
CA LEU A 54 3.70 0.84 -6.83
C LEU A 54 4.61 1.91 -7.44
N SER A 55 5.34 1.57 -8.50
CA SER A 55 6.25 2.47 -9.21
C SER A 55 6.53 1.97 -10.64
N GLY A 56 6.72 2.90 -11.58
CA GLY A 56 7.14 2.59 -12.95
C GLY A 56 6.07 1.86 -13.78
N LEU A 57 6.50 0.83 -14.52
CA LEU A 57 5.63 -0.03 -15.36
C LEU A 57 4.83 0.72 -16.44
N MET A 58 5.31 1.89 -16.88
CA MET A 58 4.69 2.65 -17.96
C MET A 58 4.81 1.87 -19.27
N VAL A 59 3.70 1.70 -19.99
CA VAL A 59 3.68 1.04 -21.30
C VAL A 59 3.80 2.08 -22.40
N THR A 60 4.72 1.87 -23.32
CA THR A 60 4.92 2.68 -24.52
C THR A 60 4.95 1.80 -25.77
N ASN A 61 4.62 2.38 -26.93
CA ASN A 61 4.78 1.72 -28.23
C ASN A 61 5.92 2.42 -28.99
N PRO A 62 7.18 1.94 -28.87
CA PRO A 62 8.30 2.55 -29.57
C PRO A 62 8.20 2.38 -31.10
N SER A 63 7.63 1.27 -31.60
CA SER A 63 7.38 1.08 -33.03
C SER A 63 6.57 -0.19 -33.32
N GLY A 64 5.72 -0.13 -34.35
CA GLY A 64 5.04 -1.29 -34.92
C GLY A 64 4.11 -2.00 -33.93
N ASN A 65 4.37 -3.29 -33.72
CA ASN A 65 3.62 -4.17 -32.81
C ASN A 65 4.39 -4.48 -31.53
N THR A 66 5.48 -3.76 -31.24
CA THR A 66 6.29 -4.01 -30.07
C THR A 66 5.97 -2.98 -29.00
N LEU A 67 5.59 -3.46 -27.83
CA LEU A 67 5.44 -2.65 -26.62
C LEU A 67 6.73 -2.68 -25.82
N ALA A 68 7.05 -1.55 -25.20
CA ALA A 68 8.08 -1.43 -24.18
C ALA A 68 7.45 -1.02 -22.85
N VAL A 69 7.87 -1.65 -21.77
CA VAL A 69 7.39 -1.41 -20.41
C VAL A 69 8.57 -0.94 -19.57
N GLU A 70 8.46 0.22 -18.93
CA GLU A 70 9.49 0.71 -18.01
C GLU A 70 9.66 -0.24 -16.83
N SER A 71 10.87 -0.32 -16.29
CA SER A 71 11.11 -1.07 -15.05
C SER A 71 10.24 -0.54 -13.92
N GLY A 72 9.91 -1.40 -12.98
CA GLY A 72 8.99 -1.03 -11.91
C GLY A 72 8.54 -2.21 -11.07
N ALA A 73 7.58 -1.96 -10.19
CA ALA A 73 7.05 -2.98 -9.32
C ALA A 73 5.60 -2.71 -8.92
N GLY A 74 4.92 -3.76 -8.46
CA GLY A 74 3.57 -3.70 -7.96
C GLY A 74 3.22 -4.90 -7.10
N PHE A 75 1.97 -4.92 -6.62
CA PHE A 75 1.40 -6.06 -5.91
C PHE A 75 0.27 -6.67 -6.73
N ASP A 76 0.24 -7.99 -6.81
CA ASP A 76 -0.91 -8.68 -7.36
C ASP A 76 -2.03 -8.92 -6.33
N SER A 77 -3.12 -9.55 -6.76
CA SER A 77 -4.25 -9.92 -5.89
C SER A 77 -3.93 -11.00 -4.86
N ALA A 78 -2.85 -11.76 -5.07
CA ALA A 78 -2.37 -12.77 -4.14
C ALA A 78 -1.35 -12.20 -3.13
N GLY A 79 -0.94 -10.93 -3.26
CA GLY A 79 0.04 -10.28 -2.40
C GLY A 79 1.49 -10.50 -2.83
N HIS A 80 1.75 -11.11 -3.99
CA HIS A 80 3.11 -11.22 -4.51
C HIS A 80 3.64 -9.83 -4.87
N PHE A 81 4.91 -9.56 -4.50
CA PHE A 81 5.62 -8.38 -4.95
C PHE A 81 6.23 -8.67 -6.32
N VAL A 82 5.61 -8.14 -7.37
CA VAL A 82 5.99 -8.42 -8.76
C VAL A 82 6.90 -7.31 -9.24
N ILE A 83 8.13 -7.66 -9.63
CA ILE A 83 9.17 -6.72 -10.04
C ILE A 83 9.49 -6.96 -11.51
N LEU A 84 9.42 -5.92 -12.34
CA LEU A 84 9.99 -5.91 -13.68
C LEU A 84 11.33 -5.16 -13.61
N PRO A 85 12.48 -5.86 -13.58
CA PRO A 85 13.79 -5.20 -13.51
C PRO A 85 14.10 -4.43 -14.79
N GLU A 86 15.15 -3.61 -14.77
CA GLU A 86 15.69 -3.04 -16.00
C GLU A 86 16.41 -4.12 -16.80
N GLY A 87 16.22 -4.14 -18.12
CA GLY A 87 17.00 -4.98 -19.04
C GLY A 87 16.16 -5.79 -20.03
N ALA A 88 16.66 -6.99 -20.35
CA ALA A 88 15.99 -7.90 -21.27
C ALA A 88 14.69 -8.44 -20.65
N GLY A 89 13.59 -8.40 -21.40
CA GLY A 89 12.25 -8.81 -20.93
C GLY A 89 11.25 -7.66 -20.81
N ASN A 90 11.72 -6.42 -20.95
CA ASN A 90 10.88 -5.21 -20.88
C ASN A 90 10.15 -4.88 -22.18
N THR A 91 10.29 -5.73 -23.20
CA THR A 91 9.58 -5.58 -24.47
C THR A 91 8.76 -6.82 -24.78
N ILE A 92 7.61 -6.62 -25.40
CA ILE A 92 6.74 -7.72 -25.83
C ILE A 92 6.12 -7.37 -27.19
N THR A 93 6.13 -8.35 -28.09
CA THR A 93 5.46 -8.21 -29.39
C THR A 93 4.01 -8.63 -29.25
N VAL A 94 3.09 -7.74 -29.61
CA VAL A 94 1.66 -8.03 -29.70
C VAL A 94 1.44 -8.96 -30.89
N PRO A 95 0.82 -10.14 -30.69
CA PRO A 95 0.54 -11.07 -31.78
C PRO A 95 -0.34 -10.41 -32.86
N ALA A 96 -0.05 -10.68 -34.14
CA ALA A 96 -0.80 -10.12 -35.26
C ALA A 96 -2.30 -10.54 -35.27
N ASN A 97 -2.63 -11.63 -34.58
CA ASN A 97 -3.99 -12.14 -34.40
C ASN A 97 -4.62 -11.75 -33.04
N ALA A 98 -4.03 -10.81 -32.31
CA ALA A 98 -4.61 -10.31 -31.07
C ALA A 98 -5.96 -9.62 -31.34
N ALA A 99 -6.89 -9.73 -30.39
CA ALA A 99 -8.18 -9.06 -30.47
C ALA A 99 -8.03 -7.54 -30.33
N ASN A 100 -9.07 -6.83 -30.76
CA ASN A 100 -9.21 -5.39 -30.56
C ASN A 100 -10.47 -5.10 -29.71
N PRO A 101 -10.32 -4.64 -28.45
CA PRO A 101 -9.06 -4.40 -27.75
C PRO A 101 -8.36 -5.70 -27.28
N SER A 102 -7.06 -5.62 -27.03
CA SER A 102 -6.27 -6.60 -26.27
C SER A 102 -5.66 -5.94 -25.04
N PHE A 103 -5.03 -6.71 -24.16
CA PHE A 103 -4.54 -6.24 -22.87
C PHE A 103 -3.14 -6.75 -22.61
N ILE A 104 -2.31 -5.92 -21.99
CA ILE A 104 -1.00 -6.32 -21.46
C ILE A 104 -1.05 -6.31 -19.93
N GLY A 105 -0.54 -7.38 -19.34
CA GLY A 105 -0.38 -7.53 -17.89
C GLY A 105 1.04 -7.94 -17.51
N LEU A 106 1.42 -7.64 -16.27
CA LEU A 106 2.61 -8.16 -15.61
C LEU A 106 2.21 -9.33 -14.71
N VAL A 107 2.88 -10.47 -14.87
CA VAL A 107 2.53 -11.73 -14.21
C VAL A 107 3.65 -12.18 -13.28
N TYR A 108 3.31 -12.58 -12.06
CA TYR A 108 4.26 -13.24 -11.18
C TYR A 108 4.56 -14.66 -11.71
N PRO A 109 5.83 -15.08 -11.85
CA PRO A 109 6.14 -16.38 -12.43
C PRO A 109 5.71 -17.51 -11.49
N SER A 110 4.81 -18.39 -11.96
CA SER A 110 4.39 -19.58 -11.22
C SER A 110 5.48 -20.64 -11.11
N THR A 111 6.43 -20.61 -12.05
CA THR A 111 7.56 -21.54 -12.10
C THR A 111 8.86 -20.74 -12.19
N PRO A 112 9.61 -20.61 -11.08
CA PRO A 112 10.89 -19.93 -11.07
C PRO A 112 11.84 -20.50 -12.13
N GLN A 113 12.56 -19.65 -12.86
CA GLN A 113 13.54 -20.09 -13.84
C GLN A 113 14.95 -20.01 -13.23
N SER A 114 15.81 -21.01 -13.44
CA SER A 114 17.19 -20.91 -12.96
C SER A 114 17.95 -19.83 -13.73
N VAL A 115 18.77 -19.05 -13.01
CA VAL A 115 19.65 -18.07 -13.63
C VAL A 115 20.84 -18.79 -14.28
N SER A 116 21.12 -18.46 -15.55
CA SER A 116 22.20 -19.10 -16.31
C SER A 116 23.54 -18.96 -15.59
N GLY A 117 24.24 -20.07 -15.41
CA GLY A 117 25.52 -20.12 -14.69
C GLY A 117 25.41 -20.06 -13.17
N GLN A 118 24.20 -20.01 -12.60
CA GLN A 118 23.96 -19.94 -11.15
C GLN A 118 22.92 -20.99 -10.72
N PRO A 119 23.34 -22.25 -10.44
CA PRO A 119 22.42 -23.39 -10.24
C PRO A 119 21.53 -23.29 -9.00
N TYR A 120 21.84 -22.39 -8.06
CA TYR A 120 21.09 -22.17 -6.82
C TYR A 120 20.38 -20.81 -6.78
N VAL A 121 20.31 -20.13 -7.93
CA VAL A 121 19.64 -18.82 -8.06
C VAL A 121 18.49 -18.97 -9.03
N VAL A 122 17.33 -18.49 -8.60
CA VAL A 122 16.11 -18.48 -9.40
C VAL A 122 15.71 -17.05 -9.72
N ASP A 123 15.24 -16.84 -10.93
CA ASP A 123 14.64 -15.60 -11.41
C ASP A 123 13.15 -15.60 -11.09
N MET A 124 12.75 -14.58 -10.33
CA MET A 124 11.37 -14.31 -9.92
C MET A 124 10.85 -13.00 -10.53
N ALA A 125 11.52 -12.47 -11.55
CA ALA A 125 11.06 -11.29 -12.27
C ALA A 125 9.67 -11.52 -12.88
N GLY A 126 8.85 -10.48 -12.83
CA GLY A 126 7.56 -10.48 -13.48
C GLY A 126 7.71 -10.60 -14.99
N THR A 127 6.81 -11.35 -15.61
CA THR A 127 6.80 -11.55 -17.06
C THR A 127 5.66 -10.78 -17.71
N LEU A 128 5.92 -10.18 -18.86
CA LEU A 128 4.88 -9.50 -19.63
C LEU A 128 4.05 -10.52 -20.39
N GLN A 129 2.73 -10.34 -20.39
CA GLN A 129 1.82 -11.17 -21.15
C GLN A 129 0.76 -10.33 -21.86
N VAL A 130 0.46 -10.69 -23.11
CA VAL A 130 -0.64 -10.13 -23.89
C VAL A 130 -1.80 -11.13 -23.92
N ALA A 131 -3.03 -10.64 -23.73
CA ALA A 131 -4.25 -11.43 -23.80
C ALA A 131 -5.34 -10.70 -24.58
N ASN A 132 -6.31 -11.44 -25.15
CA ASN A 132 -7.40 -10.85 -25.94
C ASN A 132 -8.53 -10.28 -25.08
N SER A 133 -8.50 -10.54 -23.77
CA SER A 133 -9.42 -9.98 -22.78
C SER A 133 -8.73 -10.02 -21.41
N VAL A 134 -9.19 -9.19 -20.47
CA VAL A 134 -8.63 -9.16 -19.11
C VAL A 134 -8.78 -10.52 -18.43
N ASP A 135 -9.89 -11.23 -18.63
CA ASP A 135 -10.16 -12.54 -18.02
C ASP A 135 -9.27 -13.67 -18.55
N GLN A 136 -8.54 -13.44 -19.65
CA GLN A 136 -7.58 -14.38 -20.21
C GLN A 136 -6.14 -14.14 -19.72
N LEU A 137 -5.89 -13.05 -18.98
CA LEU A 137 -4.63 -12.91 -18.27
C LEU A 137 -4.59 -13.94 -17.12
N PRO A 138 -3.41 -14.48 -16.76
CA PRO A 138 -3.30 -15.35 -15.59
C PRO A 138 -3.85 -14.68 -14.33
N GLY A 139 -4.43 -15.49 -13.44
CA GLY A 139 -4.91 -14.99 -12.15
C GLY A 139 -3.79 -14.26 -11.39
N GLY A 140 -4.10 -13.09 -10.84
CA GLY A 140 -3.08 -12.24 -10.21
C GLY A 140 -2.24 -11.41 -11.18
N SER A 141 -2.61 -11.29 -12.45
CA SER A 141 -1.92 -10.33 -13.33
C SER A 141 -2.19 -8.88 -12.91
N ILE A 142 -1.15 -8.06 -12.90
CA ILE A 142 -1.27 -6.60 -12.77
C ILE A 142 -1.53 -6.06 -14.18
N VAL A 143 -2.77 -5.62 -14.44
CA VAL A 143 -3.13 -5.04 -15.74
C VAL A 143 -2.41 -3.70 -15.91
N LEU A 144 -1.71 -3.54 -17.03
CA LEU A 144 -0.92 -2.34 -17.32
C LEU A 144 -1.60 -1.43 -18.33
N ALA A 145 -2.03 -1.98 -19.48
CA ALA A 145 -2.65 -1.17 -20.52
C ALA A 145 -3.65 -1.98 -21.37
N GLN A 146 -4.61 -1.28 -21.93
CA GLN A 146 -5.44 -1.75 -23.04
C GLN A 146 -4.80 -1.30 -24.35
N ILE A 147 -4.75 -2.22 -25.32
CA ILE A 147 -4.12 -2.08 -26.62
C ILE A 147 -5.25 -2.05 -27.66
N ASN A 148 -5.38 -0.93 -28.37
CA ASN A 148 -6.29 -0.84 -29.50
C ASN A 148 -5.52 -1.06 -30.80
N LEU A 149 -5.99 -1.98 -31.63
CA LEU A 149 -5.32 -2.41 -32.86
C LEU A 149 -6.07 -1.92 -34.11
N GLN A 150 -5.34 -1.48 -35.12
CA GLN A 150 -5.88 -1.10 -36.43
C GLN A 150 -4.95 -1.57 -37.55
N ASN A 151 -5.51 -2.21 -38.58
CA ASN A 151 -4.75 -2.74 -39.74
C ASN A 151 -3.57 -3.65 -39.35
N GLY A 152 -3.70 -4.42 -38.26
CA GLY A 152 -2.66 -5.30 -37.73
C GLY A 152 -1.51 -4.56 -37.01
N GLY A 153 -1.66 -3.25 -36.78
CA GLY A 153 -0.77 -2.37 -36.02
C GLY A 153 -1.37 -1.95 -34.68
N ILE A 154 -0.54 -1.51 -33.73
CA ILE A 154 -1.01 -0.83 -32.52
C ILE A 154 -1.38 0.62 -32.87
N GLU A 155 -2.67 0.97 -32.74
CA GLU A 155 -3.19 2.31 -33.02
C GLU A 155 -3.07 3.21 -31.79
N SER A 156 -3.46 2.71 -30.61
CA SER A 156 -3.39 3.46 -29.36
C SER A 156 -3.24 2.56 -28.15
N LEU A 157 -2.76 3.16 -27.06
CA LEU A 157 -2.66 2.56 -25.74
C LEU A 157 -3.49 3.37 -24.76
N GLN A 158 -4.27 2.69 -23.94
CA GLN A 158 -4.95 3.28 -22.80
C GLN A 158 -4.31 2.73 -21.53
N ASP A 159 -3.82 3.61 -20.67
CA ASP A 159 -3.28 3.26 -19.37
C ASP A 159 -4.38 2.68 -18.47
N MET A 160 -4.14 1.48 -17.95
CA MET A 160 -5.06 0.72 -17.10
C MET A 160 -4.45 0.46 -15.72
N ARG A 161 -3.27 1.03 -15.43
CA ARG A 161 -2.60 0.83 -14.14
C ARG A 161 -3.45 1.43 -13.02
N ALA A 162 -3.74 0.61 -12.02
CA ALA A 162 -4.29 1.07 -10.75
C ALA A 162 -3.14 1.31 -9.75
N PRO A 163 -3.08 2.43 -9.03
CA PRO A 163 -2.06 2.63 -8.01
C PRO A 163 -2.31 1.72 -6.80
N VAL A 164 -1.24 1.28 -6.15
CA VAL A 164 -1.32 0.63 -4.83
C VAL A 164 -1.81 1.64 -3.80
N THR A 165 -2.80 1.25 -2.99
CA THR A 165 -3.30 2.02 -1.85
C THR A 165 -3.22 1.20 -0.58
N SER A 166 -3.11 1.86 0.58
CA SER A 166 -3.18 1.15 1.86
C SER A 166 -4.62 0.78 2.19
N ARG A 167 -4.82 -0.42 2.74
CA ARG A 167 -6.08 -0.87 3.34
C ARG A 167 -6.22 -0.46 4.81
N LEU A 168 -5.28 0.33 5.32
CA LEU A 168 -5.34 0.86 6.68
C LEU A 168 -5.99 2.25 6.71
N PRO A 169 -6.79 2.55 7.75
CA PRO A 169 -7.23 1.65 8.81
C PRO A 169 -8.20 0.58 8.27
N ALA A 170 -8.09 -0.65 8.80
CA ALA A 170 -9.01 -1.71 8.42
C ALA A 170 -10.43 -1.36 8.87
N ASP A 171 -11.37 -1.31 7.93
CA ASP A 171 -12.80 -1.27 8.25
C ASP A 171 -13.20 -2.64 8.80
N LEU A 172 -13.28 -2.75 10.12
CA LEU A 172 -13.67 -3.99 10.79
C LEU A 172 -15.18 -4.26 10.72
N GLY A 173 -15.95 -3.49 9.95
CA GLY A 173 -17.41 -3.65 9.81
C GLY A 173 -18.18 -3.39 11.10
N VAL A 174 -17.47 -3.02 12.17
CA VAL A 174 -18.06 -2.28 13.27
C VAL A 174 -18.21 -0.88 12.71
N GLU A 175 -19.39 -0.55 12.18
CA GLU A 175 -19.97 0.78 12.40
C GLU A 175 -19.44 1.19 13.78
N PRO A 176 -18.59 2.24 13.91
CA PRO A 176 -18.09 2.63 15.21
C PRO A 176 -19.33 2.66 16.05
N VAL A 177 -19.42 1.81 17.07
CA VAL A 177 -20.63 1.74 17.87
C VAL A 177 -20.69 3.12 18.48
N ALA A 178 -21.39 4.02 17.81
CA ALA A 178 -21.65 5.35 18.25
C ALA A 178 -22.47 5.06 19.49
N ASN A 179 -21.80 5.15 20.64
CA ASN A 179 -22.40 5.02 21.96
C ASN A 179 -22.78 3.62 22.46
N ARG A 180 -21.88 2.62 22.40
CA ARG A 180 -21.82 1.58 23.47
C ARG A 180 -20.40 1.15 23.84
N ALA A 181 -19.47 2.10 23.85
CA ALA A 181 -18.53 2.06 24.94
C ALA A 181 -19.32 2.51 26.19
N THR A 182 -19.77 1.56 27.01
CA THR A 182 -19.44 1.69 28.43
C THR A 182 -17.93 1.64 28.49
N ALA A 183 -17.29 2.74 28.06
CA ALA A 183 -15.91 2.98 28.33
C ALA A 183 -15.83 2.81 29.84
N LEU A 184 -14.89 1.99 30.31
CA LEU A 184 -14.22 2.35 31.54
C LEU A 184 -13.88 3.82 31.35
N ALA A 185 -14.63 4.69 32.01
CA ALA A 185 -14.54 6.12 31.81
C ALA A 185 -13.19 6.51 32.40
N ILE A 186 -12.13 6.36 31.60
CA ILE A 186 -10.80 6.84 31.95
C ILE A 186 -11.01 8.34 32.13
N PRO A 187 -10.89 8.87 33.36
CA PRO A 187 -11.09 10.28 33.61
C PRO A 187 -10.11 11.05 32.75
N GLY A 188 -10.62 11.92 31.89
CA GLY A 188 -9.82 12.60 30.90
C GLY A 188 -10.57 13.76 30.26
N THR A 189 -9.82 14.63 29.60
CA THR A 189 -10.36 15.74 28.83
C THR A 189 -10.22 15.41 27.35
N HIS A 190 -11.20 15.76 26.52
CA HIS A 190 -11.13 15.61 25.07
C HIS A 190 -11.57 16.88 24.36
N GLY A 191 -11.19 16.99 23.10
CA GLY A 191 -11.65 18.09 22.25
C GLY A 191 -11.27 17.89 20.79
N VAL A 192 -11.53 18.94 20.01
CA VAL A 192 -11.15 19.01 18.60
C VAL A 192 -10.32 20.28 18.39
N ALA A 193 -9.12 20.12 17.87
CA ALA A 193 -8.28 21.20 17.39
C ALA A 193 -8.51 21.43 15.89
N SER A 194 -8.47 22.69 15.48
CA SER A 194 -8.58 23.12 14.09
C SER A 194 -7.22 23.67 13.67
N ILE A 195 -6.53 22.95 12.78
CA ILE A 195 -5.19 23.28 12.31
C ILE A 195 -5.30 23.94 10.93
N PRO A 196 -4.75 25.16 10.73
CA PRO A 196 -4.76 25.81 9.43
C PRO A 196 -4.03 24.96 8.37
N ALA A 197 -4.70 24.69 7.24
CA ALA A 197 -4.12 23.94 6.13
C ALA A 197 -3.16 24.76 5.26
N THR A 198 -3.10 26.08 5.46
CA THR A 198 -2.33 27.01 4.62
C THR A 198 -0.84 26.72 4.58
N GLY A 199 -0.28 26.17 5.67
CA GLY A 199 1.12 25.76 5.77
C GLY A 199 1.40 24.30 5.42
N LEU A 200 0.43 23.56 4.87
CA LEU A 200 0.53 22.11 4.60
C LEU A 200 0.28 21.78 3.12
N ARG A 201 0.80 22.61 2.20
CA ARG A 201 0.45 22.56 0.76
C ARG A 201 1.26 21.54 -0.03
N ARG A 202 2.40 21.12 0.48
CA ARG A 202 3.30 20.16 -0.16
C ARG A 202 3.55 18.98 0.77
N GLN A 203 3.91 17.85 0.17
CA GLN A 203 4.40 16.71 0.94
C GLN A 203 5.63 17.12 1.77
N GLY A 204 5.62 16.78 3.05
CA GLY A 204 6.68 17.14 4.01
C GLY A 204 6.51 18.50 4.67
N ASP A 205 5.59 19.35 4.19
CA ASP A 205 5.26 20.60 4.89
C ASP A 205 4.72 20.28 6.29
N SER A 206 5.04 21.14 7.27
CA SER A 206 4.61 20.95 8.65
C SER A 206 4.11 22.23 9.30
N VAL A 207 3.15 22.09 10.21
CA VAL A 207 2.57 23.17 11.01
C VAL A 207 2.50 22.71 12.46
N THR A 208 3.02 23.55 13.36
CA THR A 208 2.95 23.35 14.81
C THR A 208 1.97 24.33 15.44
N GLN A 209 1.08 23.82 16.28
CA GLN A 209 0.09 24.62 16.99
C GLN A 209 -0.02 24.18 18.45
N SER A 210 -0.08 25.15 19.37
CA SER A 210 -0.41 24.86 20.77
C SER A 210 -1.91 24.59 20.91
N VAL A 211 -2.25 23.44 21.50
CA VAL A 211 -3.62 23.01 21.78
C VAL A 211 -3.84 23.05 23.29
N TYR A 212 -4.75 23.92 23.72
CA TYR A 212 -5.14 24.04 25.12
C TYR A 212 -6.26 23.05 25.44
N TYR A 213 -6.17 22.39 26.59
CA TYR A 213 -7.22 21.44 27.01
C TYR A 213 -8.53 22.15 27.37
N ARG A 214 -8.45 23.44 27.75
CA ARG A 214 -9.59 24.30 28.10
C ARG A 214 -9.52 25.59 27.29
N SER A 215 -10.68 26.10 26.88
CA SER A 215 -10.79 27.37 26.14
C SER A 215 -10.26 28.58 26.92
N GLN A 216 -10.29 28.51 28.26
CA GLN A 216 -9.79 29.54 29.16
C GLN A 216 -8.26 29.57 29.29
N GLN A 217 -7.54 28.64 28.65
CA GLN A 217 -6.07 28.51 28.72
C GLN A 217 -5.52 28.33 30.14
N THR A 218 -6.27 27.63 30.99
CA THR A 218 -5.87 27.28 32.36
C THR A 218 -5.50 25.80 32.46
N ALA A 219 -4.74 25.44 33.50
CA ALA A 219 -4.39 24.05 33.80
C ALA A 219 -5.65 23.17 33.90
N ALA A 220 -5.67 22.10 33.11
CA ALA A 220 -6.72 21.09 33.13
C ALA A 220 -6.37 19.89 34.01
N PHE A 221 -5.08 19.69 34.26
CA PHE A 221 -4.51 18.59 35.04
C PHE A 221 -3.59 19.13 36.13
N ASP A 222 -3.32 18.31 37.15
CA ASP A 222 -2.40 18.59 38.26
C ASP A 222 -0.95 18.13 37.96
N ARG A 223 -0.78 17.30 36.93
CA ARG A 223 0.49 16.83 36.38
C ARG A 223 0.40 16.68 34.85
N ASN A 224 1.53 16.42 34.19
CA ASN A 224 1.56 16.26 32.74
C ASN A 224 0.73 15.03 32.31
N PRO A 225 -0.31 15.18 31.49
CA PRO A 225 -1.11 14.07 30.99
C PRO A 225 -0.40 13.30 29.88
N GLN A 226 -0.94 12.15 29.50
CA GLN A 226 -0.71 11.52 28.20
C GLN A 226 -1.75 12.01 27.20
N VAL A 227 -1.35 12.20 25.93
CA VAL A 227 -2.22 12.74 24.88
C VAL A 227 -2.29 11.78 23.70
N LEU A 228 -3.49 11.44 23.27
CA LEU A 228 -3.80 10.67 22.07
C LEU A 228 -4.39 11.59 21.00
N ILE A 229 -3.95 11.42 19.76
CA ILE A 229 -4.32 12.25 18.62
C ILE A 229 -4.93 11.39 17.52
N THR A 230 -6.01 11.90 16.89
CA THR A 230 -6.62 11.30 15.72
C THR A 230 -6.96 12.39 14.71
N VAL A 231 -6.33 12.37 13.55
CA VAL A 231 -6.66 13.31 12.47
C VAL A 231 -7.96 12.87 11.81
N LEU A 232 -8.86 13.82 11.56
CA LEU A 232 -10.14 13.59 10.91
C LEU A 232 -10.03 13.99 9.43
N GLY A 233 -10.55 13.15 8.54
CA GLY A 233 -10.56 13.39 7.10
C GLY A 233 -9.90 12.25 6.31
N ASN A 234 -9.86 12.42 4.99
CA ASN A 234 -9.41 11.37 4.06
C ASN A 234 -7.93 11.50 3.67
N LEU A 235 -7.27 12.60 4.04
CA LEU A 235 -5.87 12.82 3.75
C LEU A 235 -5.00 12.34 4.92
N PRO A 236 -3.94 11.56 4.65
CA PRO A 236 -3.03 11.11 5.70
C PRO A 236 -2.11 12.26 6.14
N TYR A 237 -2.00 12.43 7.46
CA TYR A 237 -1.05 13.33 8.11
C TYR A 237 -0.25 12.56 9.15
N ALA A 238 1.04 12.85 9.25
CA ALA A 238 1.84 12.43 10.40
C ALA A 238 1.63 13.43 11.54
N THR A 239 1.48 12.93 12.76
CA THR A 239 1.29 13.77 13.96
C THR A 239 2.40 13.54 14.96
N SER A 240 2.93 14.62 15.52
CA SER A 240 3.84 14.59 16.66
C SER A 240 3.30 15.46 17.78
N VAL A 241 3.39 14.97 19.03
CA VAL A 241 2.99 15.71 20.23
C VAL A 241 4.24 16.00 21.06
N SER A 242 4.44 17.27 21.41
CA SER A 242 5.53 17.74 22.26
C SER A 242 5.02 18.69 23.33
N ASP A 243 5.91 19.11 24.25
CA ASP A 243 5.64 20.15 25.25
C ASP A 243 4.35 19.92 26.05
N VAL A 244 4.10 18.65 26.41
CA VAL A 244 2.90 18.25 27.13
C VAL A 244 2.98 18.76 28.56
N GLY A 245 2.26 19.84 28.84
CA GLY A 245 2.09 20.41 30.17
C GLY A 245 0.69 20.17 30.73
N PRO A 246 0.39 20.67 31.93
CA PRO A 246 -0.94 20.52 32.54
C PRO A 246 -2.04 21.39 31.90
N GLU A 247 -1.67 22.43 31.13
CA GLU A 247 -2.57 23.40 30.49
C GLU A 247 -2.76 23.17 28.97
N LYS A 248 -1.75 22.62 28.31
CA LYS A 248 -1.67 22.51 26.85
C LYS A 248 -0.65 21.47 26.42
N PHE A 249 -0.63 21.20 25.12
CA PHE A 249 0.44 20.50 24.41
C PHE A 249 0.73 21.20 23.08
N SER A 250 1.89 20.94 22.49
CA SER A 250 2.22 21.33 21.12
C SER A 250 1.90 20.17 20.18
N LEU A 251 1.14 20.44 19.14
CA LEU A 251 0.78 19.47 18.09
C LEU A 251 1.42 19.90 16.78
N THR A 252 2.26 19.03 16.21
CA THR A 252 2.83 19.19 14.88
C THR A 252 2.15 18.24 13.92
N LEU A 253 1.56 18.78 12.86
CA LEU A 253 1.07 18.02 11.71
C LEU A 253 2.07 18.15 10.57
N THR A 254 2.39 17.03 9.93
CA THR A 254 3.19 16.97 8.71
C THR A 254 2.38 16.32 7.60
N SER A 255 2.31 16.98 6.45
CA SER A 255 1.60 16.50 5.27
C SER A 255 2.31 15.29 4.67
N VAL A 256 1.65 14.12 4.63
CA VAL A 256 2.18 12.92 3.96
C VAL A 256 1.84 12.94 2.48
N LEU A 257 0.64 13.43 2.15
CA LEU A 257 0.18 13.69 0.79
C LEU A 257 -0.33 15.12 0.70
N ALA A 258 0.09 15.83 -0.35
CA ALA A 258 -0.31 17.21 -0.57
C ALA A 258 -1.85 17.31 -0.70
N PRO A 259 -2.55 18.12 0.11
CA PRO A 259 -3.94 18.44 -0.13
C PRO A 259 -4.09 19.15 -1.48
N SER A 260 -5.30 19.10 -2.06
CA SER A 260 -5.61 19.92 -3.24
C SER A 260 -5.22 21.37 -2.97
N ALA A 261 -4.56 22.01 -3.94
CA ALA A 261 -4.02 23.36 -3.81
C ALA A 261 -5.08 24.39 -3.39
N ASP A 262 -6.35 24.10 -3.68
CA ASP A 262 -7.48 24.99 -3.44
C ASP A 262 -8.21 24.75 -2.10
N SER A 263 -7.83 23.73 -1.32
CA SER A 263 -8.50 23.43 -0.05
C SER A 263 -8.07 24.41 1.04
N GLU A 264 -8.91 25.36 1.44
CA GLU A 264 -8.67 26.23 2.60
C GLU A 264 -9.24 25.69 3.91
N ASP A 265 -10.01 24.60 3.84
CA ASP A 265 -10.65 24.01 5.00
C ASP A 265 -9.60 23.60 6.06
N PRO A 266 -9.81 23.96 7.34
CA PRO A 266 -8.88 23.58 8.38
C PRO A 266 -8.93 22.08 8.64
N ILE A 267 -7.77 21.50 8.92
CA ILE A 267 -7.65 20.09 9.28
C ILE A 267 -8.14 19.93 10.71
N ARG A 268 -9.11 19.05 10.90
CA ARG A 268 -9.68 18.78 12.22
C ARG A 268 -8.95 17.62 12.86
N VAL A 269 -8.55 17.80 14.11
CA VAL A 269 -7.81 16.80 14.87
C VAL A 269 -8.52 16.57 16.19
N ARG A 270 -9.00 15.34 16.43
CA ARG A 270 -9.54 14.94 17.72
C ARG A 270 -8.39 14.60 18.66
N TRP A 271 -8.49 15.05 19.90
CA TRP A 271 -7.52 14.74 20.94
C TRP A 271 -8.22 14.24 22.21
N PHE A 272 -7.52 13.38 22.95
CA PHE A 272 -7.90 12.89 24.28
C PHE A 272 -6.68 12.93 25.19
N ALA A 273 -6.83 13.51 26.38
CA ALA A 273 -5.78 13.66 27.37
C ALA A 273 -6.21 13.06 28.72
N TYR A 274 -5.34 12.28 29.34
CA TYR A 274 -5.61 11.58 30.59
C TYR A 274 -4.35 11.44 31.45
N VAL A 275 -4.52 11.13 32.74
CA VAL A 275 -3.48 11.13 33.78
C VAL A 275 -3.43 9.79 34.52
#